data_AF-R2R535-F1
#
_entry.id   AF-R2R535-F1
#
_cell.length_a   1.000
_cell.length_b   1.000
_cell.length_c   1.000
_cell.angle_alpha   90.00
_cell.angle_beta   90.00
_cell.angle_gamma   90.00
#
_symmetry.space_group_name_H-M   'P 1'
#
loop_
_entity.id
_entity.type
_entity.pdbx_description
1 polymer ?
#
loop_
_entity_poly.entity_id
_entity_poly.type
_entity_poly.pdbx_seq_one_letter_code
_entity_poly.pdbx_strand_id
1 'polypeptide(L)' 'MYNYVWLSAGMGVIVLFLAVFFLVKDLAFCEQTGQKKLTYLLANWGMFLLAVAWVVMSISLYVMIQQQLTN' A
#
# COMPACT_ATOMS: atom_id res chain seq x y z
N MET A 1 4.58 16.06 -16.15
CA MET A 1 5.37 15.31 -15.14
C MET A 1 4.62 15.17 -13.82
N TYR A 2 4.10 16.25 -13.23
CA TYR A 2 3.30 16.20 -11.99
C TYR A 2 2.05 15.31 -12.02
N ASN A 3 1.33 15.32 -13.14
CA ASN A 3 0.09 14.55 -13.24
C ASN A 3 0.31 13.04 -13.05
N TYR A 4 1.42 12.49 -13.56
CA TYR A 4 1.76 11.07 -13.43
C TYR A 4 2.16 10.69 -12.00
N VAL A 5 2.79 11.60 -11.26
CA VAL A 5 3.16 11.37 -9.86
C VAL A 5 1.92 11.38 -8.96
N TRP A 6 1.00 12.31 -9.19
CA TRP A 6 -0.29 12.33 -8.52
C TRP A 6 -1.16 11.11 -8.85
N LEU A 7 -1.14 10.65 -10.10
CA LEU A 7 -1.87 9.46 -10.54
C LEU A 7 -1.29 8.18 -9.90
N SER A 8 0.05 8.08 -9.81
CA SER A 8 0.74 6.99 -9.10
C SER A 8 0.48 7.01 -7.60
N ALA A 9 0.51 8.19 -6.97
CA ALA A 9 0.18 8.35 -5.56
C ALA A 9 -1.28 7.96 -5.28
N GLY A 10 -2.23 8.39 -6.12
CA GLY A 10 -3.64 8.02 -6.04
C GLY A 10 -3.86 6.51 -6.19
N MET A 11 -3.18 5.87 -7.15
CA MET A 11 -3.18 4.41 -7.29
C MET A 11 -2.62 3.72 -6.04
N GLY A 12 -1.53 4.23 -5.47
CA GLY A 12 -0.95 3.71 -4.23
C GLY A 12 -1.94 3.74 -3.07
N VAL A 13 -2.70 4.83 -2.91
CA VAL A 13 -3.73 4.95 -1.87
C VAL A 13 -4.87 3.94 -2.08
N ILE A 14 -5.33 3.75 -3.32
CA ILE A 14 -6.38 2.76 -3.65
C ILE A 14 -5.90 1.34 -3.31
N VAL A 15 -4.66 0.99 -3.68
CA VAL A 15 -4.05 -0.31 -3.37
C VAL A 15 -3.92 -0.51 -1.86
N LEU A 16 -3.56 0.54 -1.12
CA LEU A 16 -3.47 0.51 0.34
C LEU A 16 -4.84 0.25 0.98
N PHE A 17 -5.90 0.89 0.47
CA PHE A 17 -7.27 0.67 0.94
C PHE A 17 -7.74 -0.77 0.68
N LEU A 18 -7.48 -1.30 -0.51
CA LEU A 18 -7.74 -2.70 -0.87
C LEU A 18 -6.95 -3.67 0.01
N ALA A 19 -5.66 -3.40 0.24
CA ALA A 19 -4.81 -4.23 1.10
C ALA A 19 -5.34 -4.29 2.53
N VAL A 20 -5.76 -3.15 3.11
CA VAL A 20 -6.42 -3.11 4.43
C VAL A 20 -7.72 -3.91 4.42
N PHE A 21 -8.55 -3.75 3.39
CA PHE A 21 -9.81 -4.49 3.27
C PHE A 21 -9.58 -6.02 3.23
N PHE A 22 -8.64 -6.48 2.42
CA PHE A 22 -8.26 -7.90 2.37
C PHE A 22 -7.70 -8.39 3.70
N LEU A 23 -6.85 -7.59 4.35
CA LEU A 23 -6.24 -7.95 5.63
C LEU A 23 -7.28 -8.09 6.75
N VAL A 24 -8.25 -7.18 6.82
CA VAL A 24 -9.38 -7.26 7.76
C VAL A 24 -10.27 -8.47 7.47
N LYS A 25 -10.58 -8.73 6.19
CA LYS A 25 -11.37 -9.91 5.81
C LYS A 25 -10.68 -11.22 6.14
N ASP A 26 -9.39 -11.33 5.87
CA ASP A 26 -8.62 -12.53 6.21
C ASP A 26 -8.51 -12.72 7.73
N LEU A 27 -8.35 -11.64 8.51
CA LEU A 27 -8.38 -11.71 9.98
C LEU A 27 -9.72 -12.24 10.49
N ALA A 28 -10.83 -11.66 10.01
CA ALA A 28 -12.18 -12.08 10.40
C ALA A 28 -12.47 -13.55 10.01
N PHE A 29 -11.98 -14.00 8.85
CA PHE A 29 -12.11 -15.38 8.40
C PHE A 29 -11.25 -16.33 9.24
N CYS A 30 -10.02 -15.93 9.58
CA CYS A 30 -9.11 -16.70 10.44
C CYS A 30 -9.69 -16.88 11.85
N GLU A 31 -10.35 -15.85 12.39
CA GLU A 31 -11.06 -15.88 13.67
C GLU A 31 -12.28 -16.80 13.64
N GLN A 32 -13.10 -16.75 12.58
CA GLN A 32 -14.28 -17.62 12.44
C GLN A 32 -13.95 -19.09 12.21
N THR A 33 -12.86 -19.39 11.49
CA THR A 33 -12.56 -20.77 11.07
C THR A 33 -11.58 -21.49 12.00
N GLY A 34 -10.96 -20.78 12.96
CA GLY A 34 -10.00 -21.34 13.92
C GLY A 34 -8.71 -21.91 13.30
N GLN A 35 -8.55 -21.84 11.97
CA GLN A 35 -7.38 -22.33 11.26
C GLN A 35 -6.32 -21.23 11.19
N LYS A 36 -5.19 -21.46 11.86
CA LYS A 36 -4.01 -20.60 11.78
C LYS A 36 -3.36 -20.69 10.39
N LYS A 37 -3.95 -20.06 9.39
CA LYS A 37 -3.33 -19.86 8.07
C LYS A 37 -2.28 -18.74 8.14
N LEU A 38 -1.24 -18.97 8.94
CA LEU A 38 -0.11 -18.06 9.13
C LEU A 38 0.50 -17.62 7.79
N THR A 39 0.61 -18.53 6.82
CA THR A 39 1.20 -18.26 5.50
C THR A 39 0.41 -17.22 4.70
N TYR A 40 -0.92 -17.28 4.73
CA TYR A 40 -1.79 -16.30 4.06
C TYR A 40 -1.82 -14.97 4.80
N LEU A 41 -1.84 -15.02 6.13
CA LEU A 41 -1.83 -13.81 6.96
C LEU A 41 -0.53 -13.02 6.73
N LEU A 42 0.62 -13.69 6.70
CA LEU A 42 1.93 -13.08 6.51
C LEU A 42 2.08 -12.49 5.09
N ALA A 43 1.53 -13.16 4.07
CA ALA A 43 1.51 -12.65 2.70
C ALA A 43 0.67 -11.37 2.58
N ASN A 44 -0.50 -11.30 3.23
CA ASN A 44 -1.31 -10.08 3.27
C ASN A 44 -0.62 -8.93 3.99
N TRP A 45 0.03 -9.21 5.12
CA TRP A 45 0.87 -8.23 5.83
C TRP A 45 2.02 -7.72 4.95
N GLY A 46 2.64 -8.61 4.16
CA GLY A 46 3.65 -8.26 3.17
C GLY A 46 3.12 -7.34 2.08
N MET A 47 1.95 -7.65 1.50
CA MET A 47 1.32 -6.78 0.50
C MET A 47 0.93 -5.41 1.07
N PHE A 48 0.47 -5.36 2.31
CA PHE A 48 0.20 -4.11 3.00
C PHE A 48 1.46 -3.25 3.17
N LEU A 49 2.55 -3.83 3.66
CA LEU A 49 3.85 -3.15 3.78
C LEU A 49 4.37 -2.64 2.44
N LEU A 50 4.22 -3.45 1.39
CA LEU A 50 4.65 -3.09 0.04
C LEU A 50 3.83 -1.93 -0.53
N ALA A 51 2.52 -1.89 -0.26
CA ALA A 51 1.66 -0.77 -0.62
C ALA A 51 2.04 0.52 0.12
N VAL A 52 2.35 0.43 1.43
CA VAL A 52 2.83 1.58 2.22
C VAL A 52 4.16 2.10 1.66
N ALA A 53 5.13 1.22 1.41
CA ALA A 53 6.42 1.59 0.84
C ALA A 53 6.27 2.26 -0.54
N TRP A 54 5.36 1.76 -1.37
CA TRP A 54 5.04 2.34 -2.66
C TRP A 54 4.52 3.77 -2.56
N VAL A 55 3.56 4.01 -1.65
CA VAL A 55 3.01 5.37 -1.41
C VAL A 55 4.11 6.32 -0.94
N VAL A 56 4.92 5.90 0.03
CA VAL A 56 6.04 6.72 0.56
C VAL A 56 7.06 7.04 -0.53
N MET A 57 7.42 6.07 -1.37
CA MET A 57 8.35 6.26 -2.47
C MET A 57 7.79 7.23 -3.52
N SER A 58 6.50 7.11 -3.86
CA SER A 58 5.83 7.98 -4.83
C SER A 58 5.79 9.45 -4.33
N ILE A 59 5.51 9.66 -3.04
CA ILE A 59 5.56 10.99 -2.41
C ILE A 59 7.00 11.53 -2.36
N SER A 60 7.97 10.70 -2.02
CA SER A 60 9.38 11.11 -1.97
C SER A 60 9.86 11.58 -3.36
N LEU A 61 9.52 10.85 -4.42
CA LEU A 61 9.82 11.25 -5.80
C LEU A 61 9.14 12.56 -6.18
N TYR A 62 7.91 12.80 -5.74
CA TYR A 62 7.23 14.09 -5.95
C TYR A 62 8.04 15.25 -5.36
N VAL A 63 8.48 15.11 -4.10
CA VAL A 63 9.23 16.16 -3.39
C VAL A 63 10.60 16.40 -4.05
N MET A 64 11.30 15.34 -4.43
CA MET A 64 12.59 15.46 -5.12
C MET A 64 12.45 16.16 -6.48
N ILE A 65 11.41 15.84 -7.25
CA ILE A 65 11.13 16.52 -8.53
C ILE A 65 10.81 18.01 -8.28
N GLN A 66 10.01 18.33 -7.26
CA GLN A 66 9.72 19.72 -6.89
C GLN A 66 10.99 20.50 -6.53
N GLN A 67 11.90 19.90 -5.78
CA GLN A 67 13.17 20.52 -5.37
C GLN A 67 14.13 20.74 -6.55
N GLN A 68 14.10 19.89 -7.57
CA GLN A 68 14.88 20.07 -8.80
C GLN A 68 14.31 21.11 -9.75
N LEU A 69 12.98 21.35 -9.73
CA LEU A 69 12.32 22.35 -10.56
C LEU A 69 12.32 23.76 -9.96
N THR A 70 12.54 23.87 -8.65
CA THR A 70 12.54 25.15 -7.92
C THR A 70 13.93 25.76 -7.77
N ASN A 71 15.00 24.95 -7.86
CA ASN A 71 16.39 25.40 -7.98
C ASN A 71 16.76 25.60 -9.45
#